data_AF-A0A316JQT1-F1
#
_entry.id   AF-A0A316JQT1-F1
#
_cell.length_a   1.000
_cell.length_b   1.000
_cell.length_c   1.000
_cell.angle_alpha   90.00
_cell.angle_beta   90.00
_cell.angle_gamma   90.00
#
_symmetry.space_group_name_H-M   'P 1'
#
loop_
_entity.id
_entity.type
_entity.pdbx_description
1 polymer ?
#
loop_
_entity_poly.entity_id
_entity_poly.type
_entity_poly.pdbx_seq_one_letter_code
_entity_poly.pdbx_strand_id
1 'polypeptide(L)' 'MNPLPDRTVIIGILATLGLVFALVFWYVRLAPSTEPPMLWKEQPALERPKPLQARPADLI' A
#
# COMPACT_ATOMS: atom_id res chain seq x y z
N MET A 1 4.37 -3.53 -49.91
CA MET A 1 4.41 -3.58 -48.42
C MET A 1 5.46 -2.58 -47.97
N ASN A 2 5.05 -1.37 -47.56
CA ASN A 2 5.99 -0.33 -47.16
C ASN A 2 6.23 -0.43 -45.65
N PRO A 3 7.44 -0.81 -45.19
CA PRO A 3 7.73 -0.88 -43.77
C PRO A 3 7.58 0.52 -43.15
N LEU A 4 7.02 0.57 -41.95
CA LEU A 4 6.92 1.84 -41.23
C LEU A 4 8.33 2.40 -40.99
N PRO A 5 8.49 3.73 -40.97
CA PRO A 5 9.75 4.35 -40.62
C PRO A 5 10.20 3.83 -39.24
N ASP A 6 11.42 3.29 -39.18
CA ASP A 6 12.04 2.74 -37.97
C ASP A 6 11.95 3.70 -36.77
N ARG A 7 12.05 5.01 -37.05
CA ARG A 7 11.88 6.09 -36.07
C ARG A 7 10.50 6.09 -35.41
N THR A 8 9.43 5.84 -36.16
CA THR A 8 8.07 5.79 -35.62
C THR A 8 7.90 4.61 -34.68
N VAL A 9 8.49 3.46 -35.02
CA VAL A 9 8.47 2.27 -34.17
C VAL A 9 9.22 2.53 -32.87
N ILE A 10 10.43 3.11 -32.95
CA ILE A 10 11.23 3.48 -31.78
C ILE A 10 10.49 4.47 -30.88
N ILE A 11 9.89 5.52 -31.46
CA ILE A 11 9.10 6.51 -30.71
C ILE A 11 7.90 5.84 -30.03
N GLY A 12 7.19 4.94 -30.71
CA GLY A 12 6.08 4.18 -30.13
C GLY A 12 6.51 3.32 -28.95
N ILE A 13 7.65 2.64 -29.06
CA ILE A 13 8.23 1.83 -27.97
C ILE A 13 8.61 2.73 -26.78
N LEU A 14 9.32 3.83 -27.01
CA LEU A 14 9.72 4.75 -25.95
C LEU A 14 8.50 5.41 -25.27
N ALA A 15 7.48 5.77 -26.04
CA ALA A 15 6.25 6.36 -25.50
C ALA A 15 5.46 5.37 -24.63
N THR A 16 5.32 4.12 -25.09
CA THR A 16 4.62 3.08 -24.32
C THR A 16 5.37 2.72 -23.04
N LEU A 17 6.70 2.55 -23.10
CA LEU A 17 7.54 2.32 -21.92
C LEU A 17 7.47 3.49 -20.93
N GLY A 18 7.60 4.72 -21.42
CA GLY A 18 7.53 5.93 -20.59
C GLY A 18 6.17 6.09 -19.92
N LEU A 19 5.09 5.82 -20.65
CA LEU A 19 3.73 5.90 -20.11
C LEU A 19 3.50 4.85 -19.01
N VAL A 20 3.88 3.59 -19.25
CA VAL A 20 3.77 2.53 -18.23
C VAL A 20 4.59 2.88 -16.99
N PHE A 21 5.83 3.34 -17.18
CA PHE A 21 6.70 3.77 -16.08
C PHE A 21 6.08 4.93 -15.29
N ALA A 22 5.56 5.95 -15.98
CA ALA A 22 4.90 7.09 -15.35
C ALA A 22 3.66 6.66 -14.55
N LEU A 23 2.84 5.77 -15.10
CA LEU A 23 1.65 5.23 -14.43
C LEU A 23 2.00 4.46 -13.16
N VAL A 24 3.01 3.58 -13.22
CA VAL A 24 3.46 2.82 -12.03
C VAL A 24 4.04 3.75 -10.98
N PHE A 25 4.90 4.69 -11.38
CA PHE A 25 5.47 5.68 -10.46
C PHE A 25 4.39 6.53 -9.80
N TRP A 26 3.41 6.98 -10.58
CA TRP A 26 2.27 7.74 -10.10
C TRP A 26 1.40 6.92 -9.14
N TYR A 27 1.13 5.66 -9.46
CA TYR A 27 0.37 4.75 -8.62
C TYR A 27 1.04 4.51 -7.26
N VAL A 28 2.34 4.19 -7.25
CA VAL A 28 3.10 4.00 -6.00
C VAL A 28 3.13 5.29 -5.18
N ARG A 29 3.21 6.45 -5.84
CA ARG A 29 3.17 7.75 -5.17
C ARG A 29 1.80 8.05 -4.56
N LEU A 30 0.70 7.62 -5.18
CA LEU A 30 -0.67 7.85 -4.69
C LEU A 30 -1.12 6.82 -3.65
N ALA A 31 -0.66 5.59 -3.75
CA ALA A 31 -0.99 4.49 -2.85
C ALA A 31 0.29 4.00 -2.17
N PRO A 32 0.83 4.74 -1.17
CA PRO A 32 1.83 4.17 -0.29
C PRO A 32 1.24 2.88 0.27
N SER A 33 1.90 1.75 0.03
CA SER A 33 1.47 0.43 0.46
C SER A 33 1.05 0.47 1.93
N THR A 34 -0.26 0.54 2.18
CA THR A 34 -0.82 0.21 3.49
C THR A 34 -0.64 -1.29 3.59
N GLU A 35 0.51 -1.69 4.14
CA GLU A 35 0.80 -3.08 4.44
C GLU A 35 -0.43 -3.64 5.16
N PRO A 36 -1.21 -4.54 4.52
CA PRO A 36 -2.38 -5.09 5.17
C PRO A 36 -1.90 -5.76 6.45
N PRO A 37 -2.53 -5.50 7.61
CA PRO A 37 -2.06 -6.01 8.87
C PRO A 37 -1.90 -7.52 8.75
N MET A 38 -0.66 -7.98 8.87
CA MET A 38 -0.35 -9.39 8.86
C MET A 38 -0.85 -9.95 10.19
N LEU A 39 -2.10 -10.42 10.21
CA LEU A 39 -2.79 -10.96 11.41
C LEU A 39 -2.01 -12.08 12.13
N TRP A 40 -1.04 -12.71 11.46
CA TRP A 40 -0.16 -13.73 12.01
C TRP A 40 1.09 -13.17 12.72
N LYS A 41 1.43 -11.89 12.51
CA LYS A 41 2.49 -11.14 13.23
C LYS A 41 1.93 -10.26 14.33
N GLU A 42 0.61 -10.07 14.38
CA GLU A 42 -0.04 -9.52 15.55
C GLU A 42 0.12 -10.55 16.67
N GLN A 43 1.11 -10.33 17.54
CA GLN A 43 1.05 -10.94 18.86
C GLN A 43 -0.33 -10.59 19.41
N PRO A 44 -1.12 -11.56 19.92
CA PRO A 44 -2.35 -11.22 20.59
C PRO A 44 -1.98 -10.14 21.59
N ALA A 45 -2.53 -8.94 21.41
CA ALA A 45 -2.37 -7.89 22.39
C ALA A 45 -2.82 -8.56 23.68
N LEU A 46 -1.86 -8.86 24.56
CA LEU A 46 -2.13 -9.26 25.92
C LEU A 46 -3.07 -8.17 26.40
N GLU A 47 -4.36 -8.50 26.45
CA GLU A 47 -5.36 -7.68 27.08
C GLU A 47 -4.81 -7.51 28.48
N ARG A 48 -4.12 -6.39 28.70
CA ARG A 48 -3.70 -6.01 30.04
C ARG A 48 -5.02 -6.00 30.80
N PRO A 49 -5.19 -6.84 31.82
CA PRO A 49 -6.42 -6.84 32.57
C PRO A 49 -6.58 -5.41 33.06
N LYS A 50 -7.61 -4.74 32.56
CA LYS A 50 -8.00 -3.41 33.03
C LYS A 50 -8.08 -3.57 34.54
N PRO A 51 -7.20 -2.95 35.35
CA PRO A 51 -7.22 -3.18 36.78
C PRO A 51 -8.62 -2.81 37.22
N LEU A 52 -9.31 -3.79 37.80
CA LEU A 52 -10.63 -3.65 38.37
C LEU A 52 -10.56 -2.40 39.23
N GLN A 53 -11.12 -1.31 38.72
CA GLN A 53 -11.16 -0.03 39.39
C GLN A 53 -11.99 -0.28 40.64
N ALA A 54 -11.30 -0.53 41.76
CA ALA A 54 -11.92 -0.78 43.04
C ALA A 54 -12.82 0.42 43.32
N ARG A 55 -14.12 0.20 43.20
CA ARG A 55 -15.14 1.18 43.54
C ARG A 55 -15.25 1.12 45.06
N PRO A 56 -14.83 2.15 45.82
CA PRO A 56 -15.08 2.21 47.25
C PRO A 56 -16.55 2.59 47.44
N ALA A 57 -17.43 1.60 47.45
CA ALA A 57 -18.87 1.83 47.69
C ALA A 57 -19.53 0.74 48.55
N ASP A 58 -18.76 0.08 49.42
CA ASP A 58 -19.29 -0.74 50.51
C ASP A 58 -18.87 -0.15 51.86
N LEU A 59 -19.17 1.13 52.05
CA LEU A 59 -19.12 1.78 53.35
C LEU A 59 -20.38 2.64 53.48
N ILE A 60 -21.51 1.98 53.72
CA ILE A 60 -22.74 2.44 54.41
C ILE A 60 -23.50 1.18 54.85
#